data_AF-A0A947ZS48-F1
#
_entry.id   AF-A0A947ZS48-F1
#
_cell.length_a   1.000
_cell.length_b   1.000
_cell.length_c   1.000
_cell.angle_alpha   90.00
_cell.angle_beta   90.00
_cell.angle_gamma   90.00
#
_symmetry.space_group_name_H-M   'P 1'
#
loop_
_entity.id
_entity.type
_entity.pdbx_description
1 polymer ?
#
loop_
_entity_poly.entity_id
_entity_poly.type
_entity_poly.pdbx_seq_one_letter_code
_entity_poly.pdbx_strand_id
1 'polypeptide(L)'
;MKPHIRTCEHREKPTHIARILSPMGIYPAMSVSFSNCLYVASRDLCFSLVQYHDRGDDESCSEVQLLSVSEIRIYGALMLAVDREISYSAFYPYPFDISLVCSQPPDSITYAIEHVRPILIEKLTEPDKTPTGYAVPALNSYRHATDIPLPPVVGGRDYDLRDKGIDYTMAQQLYDAICPNDAIVLRGLSTLIKAGMLHFHYQFFEEATNTLYISMEASYRMVLRKLRDTGYQQPTAKDAANYIHNAFYDIDRLEKYFEEDYERRIASFHPESRLGIFSHPPITADDYYFLFNDLLEVYRYLLIGYVHPKHLEKRAT
;
A
#
# COMPACT_ATOMS: atom_id res chain seq x y z
N MET A 1 10.95 12.42 29.89
CA MET A 1 9.75 13.27 29.81
C MET A 1 8.69 12.42 29.11
N LYS A 2 7.48 12.22 29.67
CA LYS A 2 6.48 11.39 28.98
C LYS A 2 6.01 12.12 27.72
N PRO A 3 5.91 11.48 26.56
CA PRO A 3 5.42 12.15 25.37
C PRO A 3 3.98 12.60 25.61
N HIS A 4 3.69 13.86 25.28
CA HIS A 4 2.32 14.39 25.29
C HIS A 4 1.81 14.36 23.84
N ILE A 5 0.64 13.73 23.65
CA ILE A 5 -0.07 13.65 22.38
C ILE A 5 -1.47 14.24 22.52
N ARG A 6 -1.88 15.00 21.51
CA ARG A 6 -3.23 15.54 21.38
C ARG A 6 -3.62 15.69 19.91
N THR A 7 -4.92 15.86 19.67
CA THR A 7 -5.42 16.26 18.35
C THR A 7 -4.88 17.63 17.97
N CYS A 8 -4.53 17.78 16.69
CA CYS A 8 -4.05 19.04 16.14
C CYS A 8 -5.17 20.10 16.16
N GLU A 9 -4.85 21.32 16.60
CA GLU A 9 -5.80 22.44 16.59
C GLU A 9 -5.77 23.18 15.25
N HIS A 10 -6.82 23.98 14.99
CA HIS A 10 -6.93 24.75 13.75
C HIS A 10 -5.75 25.74 13.63
N ARG A 11 -4.95 25.61 12.56
CA ARG A 11 -3.71 26.36 12.23
C ARG A 11 -2.39 25.81 12.79
N GLU A 12 -2.43 24.76 13.60
CA GLU A 12 -1.20 24.08 14.01
C GLU A 12 -0.75 23.10 12.92
N LYS A 13 0.57 22.95 12.71
CA LYS A 13 1.09 21.95 11.78
C LYS A 13 1.12 20.58 12.49
N PRO A 14 0.49 19.54 11.93
CA PRO A 14 0.56 18.22 12.51
C PRO A 14 1.98 17.67 12.46
N THR A 15 2.31 16.85 13.44
CA THR A 15 3.59 16.12 13.49
C THR A 15 3.41 14.66 13.09
N HIS A 16 2.21 14.12 13.30
CA HIS A 16 1.86 12.72 13.06
C HIS A 16 0.43 12.62 12.52
N ILE A 17 0.15 11.52 11.85
CA ILE A 17 -1.18 11.12 11.42
C ILE A 17 -1.47 9.76 12.05
N ALA A 18 -2.63 9.60 12.65
CA ALA A 18 -3.17 8.29 12.99
C ALA A 18 -4.32 7.94 12.05
N ARG A 19 -4.33 6.70 11.55
CA ARG A 19 -5.39 6.24 10.66
C ARG A 19 -5.91 4.88 11.10
N ILE A 20 -7.24 4.81 11.27
CA ILE A 20 -7.94 3.57 11.58
C ILE A 20 -7.95 2.68 10.34
N LEU A 21 -7.77 1.38 10.55
CA LEU A 21 -7.91 0.37 9.51
C LEU A 21 -9.28 -0.29 9.63
N SER A 22 -9.98 -0.43 8.50
CA SER A 22 -11.30 -1.04 8.40
C SER A 22 -11.24 -2.56 8.59
N PRO A 23 -12.18 -3.20 9.29
CA PRO A 23 -12.29 -4.66 9.35
C PRO A 23 -12.55 -5.37 8.01
N MET A 24 -12.71 -4.64 6.90
CA MET A 24 -12.75 -5.23 5.56
C MET A 24 -11.41 -5.83 5.12
N GLY A 25 -10.32 -5.36 5.70
CA GLY A 25 -8.98 -5.80 5.32
C GLY A 25 -8.55 -7.11 5.97
N ILE A 26 -7.45 -7.63 5.45
CA ILE A 26 -6.74 -8.79 5.96
C ILE A 26 -5.38 -8.30 6.42
N TYR A 27 -5.08 -8.43 7.70
CA TYR A 27 -3.93 -7.75 8.29
C TYR A 27 -2.97 -8.69 9.02
N PRO A 28 -1.68 -8.36 9.12
CA PRO A 28 -0.77 -9.06 10.04
C PRO A 28 -1.26 -8.96 11.49
N ALA A 29 -1.25 -10.07 12.23
CA ALA A 29 -1.70 -10.09 13.62
C ALA A 29 -0.72 -9.44 14.60
N MET A 30 0.55 -9.28 14.21
CA MET A 30 1.58 -8.68 15.06
C MET A 30 1.66 -7.17 14.83
N SER A 31 1.66 -6.41 15.91
CA SER A 31 2.00 -4.98 15.87
C SER A 31 3.48 -4.80 15.58
N VAL A 32 3.84 -3.82 14.75
CA VAL A 32 5.22 -3.59 14.30
C VAL A 32 5.60 -2.13 14.49
N SER A 33 6.79 -1.92 15.03
CA SER A 33 7.41 -0.59 15.15
C SER A 33 8.52 -0.47 14.13
N PHE A 34 8.41 0.52 13.26
CA PHE A 34 9.49 0.98 12.38
C PHE A 34 10.08 2.29 12.94
N SER A 35 11.14 2.82 12.32
CA SER A 35 11.90 3.95 12.88
C SER A 35 11.06 5.19 13.22
N ASN A 36 10.07 5.56 12.40
CA ASN A 36 9.18 6.71 12.61
C ASN A 36 7.69 6.39 12.40
N CYS A 37 7.31 5.11 12.41
CA CYS A 37 5.96 4.66 12.10
C CYS A 37 5.61 3.43 12.92
N LEU A 38 4.35 3.34 13.33
CA LEU A 38 3.80 2.20 14.06
C LEU A 38 2.62 1.62 13.29
N TYR A 39 2.59 0.29 13.21
CA TYR A 39 1.40 -0.48 12.84
C TYR A 39 0.92 -1.20 14.08
N VAL A 40 -0.32 -0.92 14.49
CA VAL A 40 -0.94 -1.51 15.68
C VAL A 40 -2.05 -2.46 15.24
N ALA A 41 -1.85 -3.74 15.50
CA ALA A 41 -2.82 -4.81 15.32
C ALA A 41 -3.43 -5.19 16.66
N SER A 42 -4.76 -5.15 16.74
CA SER A 42 -5.53 -5.64 17.88
C SER A 42 -6.86 -6.19 17.39
N ARG A 43 -7.47 -7.09 18.18
CA ARG A 43 -8.76 -7.69 17.86
C ARG A 43 -9.90 -6.66 17.80
N ASP A 44 -9.76 -5.53 18.47
CA ASP A 44 -10.83 -4.54 18.66
C ASP A 44 -10.63 -3.23 17.89
N LEU A 45 -9.37 -2.83 17.63
CA LEU A 45 -9.02 -1.68 16.81
C LEU A 45 -7.62 -1.85 16.19
N CYS A 46 -7.55 -1.89 14.86
CA CYS A 46 -6.30 -1.79 14.12
C CYS A 46 -6.11 -0.36 13.60
N PHE A 47 -4.89 0.16 13.70
CA PHE A 47 -4.56 1.50 13.21
C PHE A 47 -3.07 1.64 12.89
N SER A 48 -2.72 2.64 12.09
CA SER A 48 -1.35 3.10 11.92
C SER A 48 -1.15 4.45 12.59
N LEU A 49 0.08 4.72 12.99
CA LEU A 49 0.53 6.02 13.46
C LEU A 49 1.83 6.35 12.76
N VAL A 50 1.83 7.40 11.96
CA VAL A 50 2.93 7.73 11.07
C VAL A 50 3.37 9.17 11.25
N GLN A 51 4.64 9.45 10.98
CA GLN A 51 5.13 10.82 10.87
C GLN A 51 4.42 11.55 9.72
N TYR A 52 3.98 12.78 10.00
CA TYR A 52 3.39 13.66 9.00
C TYR A 52 4.49 14.13 8.04
N HIS A 53 4.26 13.92 6.74
CA HIS A 53 5.01 14.57 5.68
C HIS A 53 4.08 15.53 4.96
N ASP A 54 4.55 16.75 4.76
CA ASP A 54 3.82 17.77 4.02
C ASP A 54 3.51 17.21 2.62
N ARG A 55 2.25 17.31 2.21
CA ARG A 55 1.85 16.98 0.84
C ARG A 55 2.44 18.14 0.02
N GLY A 56 3.46 17.88 -0.78
CA GLY A 56 4.25 18.90 -1.46
C GLY A 56 3.45 19.79 -2.44
N ASP A 57 4.12 20.27 -3.47
CA ASP A 57 3.53 21.22 -4.43
C ASP A 57 2.24 20.69 -5.10
N ASP A 58 1.31 21.59 -5.41
CA ASP A 58 -0.07 21.29 -5.83
C ASP A 58 -0.13 20.36 -7.06
N GLU A 59 0.87 20.43 -7.96
CA GLU A 59 0.96 19.61 -9.16
C GLU A 59 1.18 18.10 -8.90
N SER A 60 1.69 17.74 -7.72
CA SER A 60 1.90 16.35 -7.30
C SER A 60 0.83 15.85 -6.32
N CYS A 61 -0.19 16.67 -6.04
CA CYS A 61 -1.23 16.39 -5.08
C CYS A 61 -2.48 15.85 -5.79
N SER A 62 -3.02 14.74 -5.30
CA SER A 62 -4.39 14.34 -5.63
C SER A 62 -5.25 14.56 -4.40
N GLU A 63 -6.34 15.33 -4.56
CA GLU A 63 -7.30 15.61 -3.50
C GLU A 63 -7.92 14.34 -2.91
N VAL A 64 -7.97 13.28 -3.73
CA VAL A 64 -8.50 11.97 -3.37
C VAL A 64 -7.42 10.94 -3.05
N GLN A 65 -6.14 11.36 -2.99
CA GLN A 65 -5.06 10.48 -2.56
C GLN A 65 -5.28 10.08 -1.11
N LEU A 66 -5.52 8.79 -0.92
CA LEU A 66 -5.87 8.22 0.38
C LEU A 66 -4.67 8.18 1.33
N LEU A 67 -3.52 7.70 0.84
CA LEU A 67 -2.36 7.37 1.68
C LEU A 67 -1.30 8.46 1.64
N SER A 68 -0.76 8.80 2.81
CA SER A 68 0.48 9.55 2.94
C SER A 68 1.71 8.72 2.52
N VAL A 69 2.84 9.39 2.30
CA VAL A 69 4.14 8.74 1.99
C VAL A 69 4.49 7.69 3.05
N SER A 70 4.37 8.05 4.34
CA SER A 70 4.69 7.14 5.44
C SER A 70 3.76 5.92 5.49
N GLU A 71 2.48 6.09 5.15
CA GLU A 71 1.51 4.99 5.05
C GLU A 71 1.82 4.05 3.88
N ILE A 72 2.20 4.59 2.72
CA ILE A 72 2.64 3.78 1.57
C ILE A 72 3.86 2.93 1.96
N ARG A 73 4.82 3.50 2.71
CA ARG A 73 6.01 2.79 3.17
C ARG A 73 5.67 1.61 4.07
N ILE A 74 4.86 1.84 5.11
CA ILE A 74 4.51 0.80 6.08
C ILE A 74 3.63 -0.29 5.47
N TYR A 75 2.57 0.07 4.75
CA TYR A 75 1.68 -0.92 4.14
C TYR A 75 2.37 -1.65 2.98
N GLY A 76 3.21 -0.96 2.21
CA GLY A 76 4.00 -1.55 1.15
C GLY A 76 5.01 -2.55 1.68
N ALA A 77 5.76 -2.19 2.73
CA ALA A 77 6.72 -3.09 3.37
C ALA A 77 6.04 -4.34 3.95
N LEU A 78 4.92 -4.17 4.68
CA LEU A 78 4.18 -5.30 5.24
C LEU A 78 3.57 -6.18 4.14
N MET A 79 2.98 -5.59 3.09
CA MET A 79 2.42 -6.34 1.95
C MET A 79 3.49 -7.14 1.22
N LEU A 80 4.65 -6.52 0.97
CA LEU A 80 5.78 -7.19 0.35
C LEU A 80 6.41 -8.24 1.27
N ALA A 81 6.24 -8.20 2.58
CA ALA A 81 6.77 -9.20 3.49
C ALA A 81 5.89 -10.47 3.61
N VAL A 82 4.74 -10.52 2.93
CA VAL A 82 3.81 -11.65 3.01
C VAL A 82 4.22 -12.78 2.09
N ASP A 83 4.42 -13.97 2.64
CA ASP A 83 4.49 -15.21 1.86
C ASP A 83 3.09 -15.57 1.36
N ARG A 84 2.93 -15.55 0.03
CA ARG A 84 1.66 -15.74 -0.67
C ARG A 84 1.22 -17.19 -0.76
N GLU A 85 2.11 -18.13 -0.46
CA GLU A 85 1.74 -19.55 -0.35
C GLU A 85 1.11 -19.85 1.01
N ILE A 86 1.35 -19.00 2.02
CA ILE A 86 0.90 -19.20 3.40
C ILE A 86 -0.22 -18.21 3.77
N SER A 87 -0.17 -16.98 3.27
CA SER A 87 -0.99 -15.88 3.77
C SER A 87 -1.29 -14.81 2.71
N TYR A 88 -2.11 -13.83 3.10
CA TYR A 88 -2.50 -12.69 2.28
C TYR A 88 -2.55 -11.45 3.17
N SER A 89 -2.26 -10.26 2.62
CA SER A 89 -2.58 -8.98 3.25
C SER A 89 -3.33 -8.05 2.30
N ALA A 90 -4.31 -7.35 2.83
CA ALA A 90 -5.10 -6.34 2.11
C ALA A 90 -5.37 -5.19 3.07
N PHE A 91 -4.72 -4.06 2.86
CA PHE A 91 -4.82 -2.92 3.77
C PHE A 91 -6.00 -2.04 3.37
N TYR A 92 -7.02 -1.91 4.24
CA TYR A 92 -8.17 -1.02 4.03
C TYR A 92 -8.16 0.13 5.04
N PRO A 93 -7.33 1.16 4.83
CA PRO A 93 -7.37 2.35 5.64
C PRO A 93 -8.72 3.07 5.50
N TYR A 94 -9.22 3.61 6.61
CA TYR A 94 -10.35 4.54 6.56
C TYR A 94 -10.01 5.76 5.68
N PRO A 95 -10.98 6.35 4.98
CA PRO A 95 -10.77 7.54 4.14
C PRO A 95 -10.35 8.77 4.94
N PHE A 96 -10.62 8.77 6.24
CA PHE A 96 -10.28 9.86 7.14
C PHE A 96 -9.08 9.49 8.00
N ASP A 97 -8.29 10.51 8.30
CA ASP A 97 -7.20 10.43 9.24
C ASP A 97 -7.36 11.43 10.38
N ILE A 98 -6.62 11.21 11.46
CA ILE A 98 -6.57 12.13 12.60
C ILE A 98 -5.18 12.71 12.68
N SER A 99 -5.11 14.01 12.46
CA SER A 99 -3.90 14.81 12.60
C SER A 99 -3.56 15.02 14.08
N LEU A 100 -2.33 14.67 14.47
CA LEU A 100 -1.86 14.65 15.84
C LEU A 100 -0.59 15.50 16.02
N VAL A 101 -0.46 16.06 17.22
CA VAL A 101 0.74 16.76 17.67
C VAL A 101 1.36 15.95 18.80
N CYS A 102 2.55 15.43 18.54
CA CYS A 102 3.36 14.65 19.46
C CYS A 102 4.65 15.42 19.73
N SER A 103 4.94 15.63 21.00
CA SER A 103 6.18 16.30 21.45
C SER A 103 7.45 15.49 21.19
N GLN A 104 7.34 14.17 21.07
CA GLN A 104 8.40 13.24 20.70
C GLN A 104 7.81 12.15 19.78
N PRO A 105 8.61 11.53 18.90
CA PRO A 105 8.15 10.38 18.13
C PRO A 105 7.67 9.28 19.08
N PRO A 106 6.49 8.69 18.85
CA PRO A 106 6.03 7.55 19.62
C PRO A 106 7.00 6.39 19.38
N ASP A 107 7.69 5.96 20.43
CA ASP A 107 8.79 5.00 20.36
C ASP A 107 8.35 3.54 20.60
N SER A 108 7.08 3.33 20.94
CA SER A 108 6.57 2.01 21.31
C SER A 108 5.09 1.82 20.99
N ILE A 109 4.75 0.56 20.67
CA ILE A 109 3.37 0.11 20.47
C ILE A 109 2.53 0.33 21.73
N THR A 110 3.10 0.09 22.91
CA THR A 110 2.44 0.31 24.20
C THR A 110 1.99 1.77 24.35
N TYR A 111 2.86 2.73 24.03
CA TYR A 111 2.50 4.15 24.06
C TYR A 111 1.32 4.46 23.11
N ALA A 112 1.34 3.92 21.90
CA ALA A 112 0.24 4.13 20.95
C ALA A 112 -1.09 3.55 21.46
N ILE A 113 -1.07 2.39 22.10
CA ILE A 113 -2.25 1.77 22.71
C ILE A 113 -2.77 2.59 23.90
N GLU A 114 -1.88 3.12 24.75
CA GLU A 114 -2.28 3.87 25.95
C GLU A 114 -2.78 5.28 25.63
N HIS A 115 -2.24 5.92 24.59
CA HIS A 115 -2.44 7.36 24.37
C HIS A 115 -3.09 7.72 23.03
N VAL A 116 -2.90 6.94 21.96
CA VAL A 116 -3.49 7.24 20.64
C VAL A 116 -4.83 6.53 20.48
N ARG A 117 -4.91 5.24 20.85
CA ARG A 117 -6.15 4.45 20.74
C ARG A 117 -7.36 5.10 21.44
N PRO A 118 -7.27 5.67 22.66
CA PRO A 118 -8.40 6.37 23.27
C PRO A 118 -8.91 7.55 22.43
N ILE A 119 -8.01 8.34 21.83
CA ILE A 119 -8.37 9.46 20.93
C ILE A 119 -9.12 8.95 19.69
N LEU A 120 -8.66 7.83 19.11
CA LEU A 120 -9.32 7.19 17.97
C LEU A 120 -10.74 6.71 18.32
N ILE A 121 -10.91 6.09 19.49
CA ILE A 121 -12.22 5.61 19.98
C ILE A 121 -13.16 6.79 20.24
N GLU A 122 -12.68 7.86 20.85
CA GLU A 122 -13.45 9.10 21.03
C GLU A 122 -13.94 9.64 19.68
N LYS A 123 -13.07 9.69 18.67
CA LYS A 123 -13.42 10.15 17.32
C LYS A 123 -14.43 9.24 16.61
N LEU A 124 -14.32 7.93 16.79
CA LEU A 124 -15.30 6.96 16.25
C LEU A 124 -16.69 7.12 16.89
N THR A 125 -16.75 7.53 18.16
CA THR A 125 -17.99 7.61 18.95
C THR A 125 -18.56 9.03 19.07
N GLU A 126 -17.84 10.05 18.58
CA GLU A 126 -18.25 11.45 18.62
C GLU A 126 -19.66 11.62 17.99
N PRO A 127 -20.62 12.25 18.68
CA PRO A 127 -21.94 12.45 18.13
C PRO A 127 -21.91 13.46 16.97
N ASP A 128 -22.88 13.36 16.07
CA ASP A 128 -23.12 14.40 15.07
C ASP A 128 -23.35 15.74 15.79
N LYS A 129 -22.71 16.80 15.28
CA LYS A 129 -22.81 18.14 15.86
C LYS A 129 -23.77 18.96 15.04
N THR A 130 -24.63 19.73 15.68
CA THR A 130 -25.43 20.77 15.01
C THR A 130 -24.85 22.13 15.39
N PRO A 131 -23.94 22.70 14.57
CA PRO A 131 -23.35 23.98 14.91
C PRO A 131 -24.43 25.07 14.91
N THR A 132 -24.40 25.96 15.90
CA THR A 132 -25.34 27.08 15.99
C THR A 132 -25.23 27.95 14.75
N GLY A 133 -26.35 28.18 14.05
CA GLY A 133 -26.40 29.01 12.83
C GLY A 133 -26.25 28.24 11.51
N TYR A 134 -26.06 26.91 11.54
CA TYR A 134 -26.02 26.06 10.35
C TYR A 134 -27.25 25.17 10.27
N ALA A 135 -27.85 25.09 9.08
CA ALA A 135 -29.07 24.29 8.85
C ALA A 135 -28.79 22.78 8.74
N VAL A 136 -27.53 22.39 8.50
CA VAL A 136 -27.12 20.99 8.29
C VAL A 136 -26.21 20.56 9.44
N PRO A 137 -26.45 19.38 10.05
CA PRO A 137 -25.55 18.86 11.07
C PRO A 137 -24.18 18.50 10.45
N ALA A 138 -23.12 18.79 11.18
CA ALA A 138 -21.79 18.25 10.93
C ALA A 138 -21.79 16.78 11.37
N LEU A 139 -21.93 15.91 10.39
CA LEU A 139 -21.99 14.46 10.56
C LEU A 139 -20.61 13.90 10.94
N ASN A 140 -20.58 12.91 11.83
CA ASN A 140 -19.37 12.15 12.11
C ASN A 140 -18.95 11.35 10.87
N SER A 141 -17.81 11.70 10.28
CA SER A 141 -17.33 11.11 9.04
C SER A 141 -17.17 9.58 9.12
N TYR A 142 -16.76 9.03 10.27
CA TYR A 142 -16.62 7.58 10.45
C TYR A 142 -17.96 6.86 10.48
N ARG A 143 -18.97 7.43 11.15
CA ARG A 143 -20.31 6.82 11.27
C ARG A 143 -21.13 6.91 9.99
N HIS A 144 -20.84 7.92 9.16
CA HIS A 144 -21.55 8.18 7.90
C HIS A 144 -20.79 7.70 6.65
N ALA A 145 -19.64 7.05 6.82
CA ALA A 145 -19.02 6.23 5.78
C ALA A 145 -19.75 4.88 5.66
N THR A 146 -20.99 4.90 5.17
CA THR A 146 -21.96 3.79 5.23
C THR A 146 -21.47 2.47 4.67
N ASP A 147 -20.54 2.50 3.71
CA ASP A 147 -20.02 1.30 3.04
C ASP A 147 -18.74 0.75 3.68
N ILE A 148 -18.27 1.38 4.77
CA ILE A 148 -17.04 0.99 5.48
C ILE A 148 -17.42 0.48 6.88
N PRO A 149 -17.33 -0.84 7.13
CA PRO A 149 -17.61 -1.44 8.43
C PRO A 149 -16.83 -0.78 9.55
N LEU A 150 -17.52 -0.42 10.62
CA LEU A 150 -16.92 0.05 11.86
C LEU A 150 -16.07 -1.05 12.53
N PRO A 151 -15.07 -0.69 13.36
CA PRO A 151 -14.28 -1.65 14.13
C PRO A 151 -15.06 -2.24 15.33
N PRO A 152 -14.65 -3.41 15.87
CA PRO A 152 -15.37 -4.07 16.97
C PRO A 152 -15.51 -3.24 18.23
N VAL A 153 -14.54 -2.39 18.53
CA VAL A 153 -14.55 -1.53 19.73
C VAL A 153 -15.78 -0.60 19.80
N VAL A 154 -16.45 -0.35 18.68
CA VAL A 154 -17.72 0.42 18.61
C VAL A 154 -18.90 -0.41 18.09
N GLY A 155 -18.83 -1.74 18.22
CA GLY A 155 -19.90 -2.67 17.83
C GLY A 155 -19.89 -3.07 16.35
N GLY A 156 -18.76 -2.90 15.67
CA GLY A 156 -18.58 -3.28 14.28
C GLY A 156 -18.12 -4.74 14.06
N ARG A 157 -17.54 -5.03 12.88
CA ARG A 157 -17.12 -6.39 12.48
C ARG A 157 -15.74 -6.75 13.00
N ASP A 158 -15.51 -8.03 13.31
CA ASP A 158 -14.19 -8.55 13.69
C ASP A 158 -13.16 -8.39 12.56
N TYR A 159 -11.90 -8.18 12.94
CA TYR A 159 -10.77 -8.12 12.02
C TYR A 159 -10.33 -9.52 11.56
N ASP A 160 -9.96 -9.67 10.29
CA ASP A 160 -9.19 -10.82 9.80
C ASP A 160 -7.69 -10.57 10.06
N LEU A 161 -7.17 -11.17 11.14
CA LEU A 161 -5.77 -11.06 11.57
C LEU A 161 -5.01 -12.36 11.27
N ARG A 162 -3.92 -12.26 10.51
CA ARG A 162 -3.08 -13.38 10.09
C ARG A 162 -1.81 -13.47 10.94
N ASP A 163 -1.66 -14.59 11.64
CA ASP A 163 -0.53 -14.88 12.53
C ASP A 163 0.65 -15.56 11.81
N LYS A 164 0.45 -16.03 10.58
CA LYS A 164 1.43 -16.78 9.79
C LYS A 164 1.66 -16.15 8.42
N GLY A 165 2.81 -16.46 7.82
CA GLY A 165 3.16 -16.07 6.47
C GLY A 165 3.55 -14.59 6.33
N ILE A 166 4.05 -13.96 7.39
CA ILE A 166 4.61 -12.61 7.35
C ILE A 166 6.04 -12.66 7.90
N ASP A 167 7.01 -12.26 7.08
CA ASP A 167 8.41 -12.11 7.51
C ASP A 167 8.66 -10.69 8.02
N TYR A 168 8.56 -10.50 9.34
CA TYR A 168 8.77 -9.20 9.96
C TYR A 168 10.21 -8.67 9.85
N THR A 169 11.20 -9.55 9.65
CA THR A 169 12.58 -9.12 9.40
C THR A 169 12.69 -8.53 8.00
N MET A 170 12.11 -9.19 7.00
CA MET A 170 12.01 -8.66 5.65
C MET A 170 11.19 -7.37 5.60
N ALA A 171 10.08 -7.29 6.35
CA ALA A 171 9.28 -6.07 6.46
C ALA A 171 10.13 -4.88 6.93
N GLN A 172 11.00 -5.08 7.93
CA GLN A 172 11.92 -4.04 8.39
C GLN A 172 12.91 -3.63 7.30
N GLN A 173 13.55 -4.59 6.63
CA GLN A 173 14.48 -4.31 5.53
C GLN A 173 13.82 -3.55 4.38
N LEU A 174 12.60 -3.95 4.00
CA LEU A 174 11.80 -3.29 2.98
C LEU A 174 11.44 -1.86 3.39
N TYR A 175 10.98 -1.65 4.62
CA TYR A 175 10.65 -0.31 5.11
C TYR A 175 11.85 0.64 5.05
N ASP A 176 13.03 0.14 5.45
CA ASP A 176 14.27 0.90 5.43
C ASP A 176 14.75 1.18 3.99
N ALA A 177 14.50 0.26 3.06
CA ALA A 177 14.83 0.42 1.64
C ALA A 177 13.88 1.36 0.87
N ILE A 178 12.61 1.50 1.30
CA ILE A 178 11.65 2.38 0.63
C ILE A 178 11.96 3.84 0.99
N CYS A 179 12.62 4.54 0.07
CA CYS A 179 12.95 5.96 0.21
C CYS A 179 11.69 6.85 0.13
N PRO A 180 11.43 7.73 1.13
CA PRO A 180 10.26 8.61 1.14
C PRO A 180 10.29 9.70 0.05
N ASN A 181 11.43 9.90 -0.62
CA ASN A 181 11.57 10.87 -1.71
C ASN A 181 11.61 10.20 -3.10
N ASP A 182 11.55 8.87 -3.18
CA ASP A 182 11.48 8.18 -4.48
C ASP A 182 10.03 8.06 -4.96
N ALA A 183 9.59 9.07 -5.69
CA ALA A 183 8.24 9.13 -6.24
C ALA A 183 7.87 7.93 -7.12
N ILE A 184 8.83 7.28 -7.80
CA ILE A 184 8.54 6.11 -8.64
C ILE A 184 8.19 4.92 -7.75
N VAL A 185 9.01 4.64 -6.75
CA VAL A 185 8.76 3.56 -5.79
C VAL A 185 7.43 3.79 -5.07
N LEU A 186 7.22 5.00 -4.55
CA LEU A 186 6.00 5.34 -3.81
C LEU A 186 4.75 5.22 -4.70
N ARG A 187 4.81 5.71 -5.94
CA ARG A 187 3.69 5.58 -6.87
C ARG A 187 3.38 4.12 -7.15
N GLY A 188 4.40 3.32 -7.46
CA GLY A 188 4.27 1.90 -7.73
C GLY A 188 3.65 1.13 -6.56
N LEU A 189 4.20 1.29 -5.36
CA LEU A 189 3.68 0.66 -4.14
C LEU A 189 2.27 1.13 -3.80
N SER A 190 1.96 2.41 -3.95
CA SER A 190 0.61 2.92 -3.68
C SER A 190 -0.44 2.25 -4.58
N THR A 191 -0.09 2.03 -5.85
CA THR A 191 -0.97 1.35 -6.80
C THR A 191 -1.01 -0.15 -6.58
N LEU A 192 0.09 -0.78 -6.15
CA LEU A 192 0.09 -2.19 -5.75
C LEU A 192 -0.83 -2.43 -4.55
N ILE A 193 -0.73 -1.58 -3.52
CA ILE A 193 -1.62 -1.61 -2.35
C ILE A 193 -3.07 -1.46 -2.79
N LYS A 194 -3.36 -0.45 -3.62
CA LYS A 194 -4.72 -0.17 -4.10
C LYS A 194 -5.28 -1.32 -4.95
N ALA A 195 -4.47 -1.92 -5.81
CA ALA A 195 -4.89 -3.10 -6.58
C ALA A 195 -5.25 -4.26 -5.64
N GLY A 196 -4.44 -4.49 -4.61
CA GLY A 196 -4.70 -5.48 -3.56
C GLY A 196 -6.05 -5.26 -2.86
N MET A 197 -6.43 -3.99 -2.61
CA MET A 197 -7.76 -3.63 -2.09
C MET A 197 -8.86 -3.92 -3.12
N LEU A 198 -8.72 -3.47 -4.36
CA LEU A 198 -9.78 -3.58 -5.36
C LEU A 198 -10.14 -5.03 -5.68
N HIS A 199 -9.16 -5.93 -5.73
CA HIS A 199 -9.39 -7.31 -6.17
C HIS A 199 -10.34 -8.13 -5.27
N PHE A 200 -10.49 -7.77 -3.99
CA PHE A 200 -11.44 -8.45 -3.09
C PHE A 200 -12.90 -8.12 -3.38
N HIS A 201 -13.14 -7.17 -4.28
CA HIS A 201 -14.46 -6.79 -4.74
C HIS A 201 -14.55 -7.15 -6.22
N TYR A 202 -15.23 -8.25 -6.53
CA TYR A 202 -15.29 -8.79 -7.89
C TYR A 202 -15.77 -7.75 -8.92
N GLN A 203 -16.60 -6.79 -8.52
CA GLN A 203 -17.06 -5.69 -9.37
C GLN A 203 -15.95 -4.74 -9.82
N PHE A 204 -14.81 -4.75 -9.13
CA PHE A 204 -13.67 -3.88 -9.38
C PHE A 204 -12.42 -4.64 -9.83
N PHE A 205 -12.60 -5.88 -10.30
CA PHE A 205 -11.49 -6.75 -10.66
C PHE A 205 -10.71 -6.21 -11.87
N GLU A 206 -11.41 -5.65 -12.87
CA GLU A 206 -10.77 -4.99 -14.02
C GLU A 206 -9.98 -3.75 -13.58
N GLU A 207 -10.53 -2.94 -12.67
CA GLU A 207 -9.88 -1.77 -12.09
C GLU A 207 -8.67 -2.16 -11.24
N ALA A 208 -8.70 -3.31 -10.57
CA ALA A 208 -7.56 -3.86 -9.86
C ALA A 208 -6.41 -4.15 -10.83
N THR A 209 -6.68 -4.86 -11.93
CA THR A 209 -5.68 -5.13 -12.99
C THR A 209 -5.18 -3.85 -13.65
N ASN A 210 -6.07 -2.93 -14.00
CA ASN A 210 -5.71 -1.63 -14.58
C ASN A 210 -4.80 -0.82 -13.63
N THR A 211 -5.05 -0.91 -12.34
CA THR A 211 -4.20 -0.28 -11.32
C THR A 211 -2.81 -0.95 -11.25
N LEU A 212 -2.70 -2.27 -11.44
CA LEU A 212 -1.41 -2.97 -11.48
C LEU A 212 -0.53 -2.53 -12.65
N TYR A 213 -1.09 -2.16 -13.79
CA TYR A 213 -0.28 -1.65 -14.90
C TYR A 213 0.54 -0.40 -14.54
N ILE A 214 0.06 0.42 -13.60
CA ILE A 214 0.83 1.57 -13.08
C ILE A 214 1.99 1.08 -12.20
N SER A 215 1.74 0.08 -11.36
CA SER A 215 2.77 -0.57 -10.55
C SER A 215 3.84 -1.25 -11.40
N MET A 216 3.41 -1.89 -12.50
CA MET A 216 4.28 -2.49 -13.50
C MET A 216 5.16 -1.44 -14.18
N GLU A 217 4.60 -0.32 -14.65
CA GLU A 217 5.38 0.77 -15.23
C GLU A 217 6.40 1.35 -14.22
N ALA A 218 6.01 1.51 -12.95
CA ALA A 218 6.94 1.95 -11.91
C ALA A 218 8.11 0.97 -11.73
N SER A 219 7.83 -0.33 -11.66
CA SER A 219 8.86 -1.37 -11.57
C SER A 219 9.79 -1.39 -12.79
N TYR A 220 9.24 -1.17 -13.99
CA TYR A 220 10.03 -1.04 -15.22
C TYR A 220 11.01 0.15 -15.12
N ARG A 221 10.54 1.31 -14.66
CA ARG A 221 11.39 2.49 -14.47
C ARG A 221 12.47 2.29 -13.41
N MET A 222 12.19 1.52 -12.36
CA MET A 222 13.18 1.12 -11.36
C MET A 222 14.27 0.23 -11.98
N VAL A 223 13.90 -0.74 -12.83
CA VAL A 223 14.87 -1.57 -13.56
C VAL A 223 15.75 -0.73 -14.49
N LEU A 224 15.16 0.19 -15.28
CA LEU A 224 15.94 1.08 -16.14
C LEU A 224 16.88 2.00 -15.36
N ARG A 225 16.51 2.45 -14.16
CA ARG A 225 17.41 3.19 -13.26
C ARG A 225 18.60 2.31 -12.88
N LYS A 226 18.37 1.11 -12.35
CA LYS A 226 19.46 0.17 -12.00
C LYS A 226 20.39 -0.14 -13.18
N LEU A 227 19.84 -0.40 -14.37
CA LEU A 227 20.65 -0.67 -15.57
C LEU A 227 21.54 0.52 -15.92
N ARG A 228 21.02 1.76 -15.85
CA ARG A 228 21.85 2.97 -16.03
C ARG A 228 22.94 3.09 -14.99
N ASP A 229 22.64 2.79 -13.72
CA ASP A 229 23.61 2.82 -12.64
C ASP A 229 24.72 1.77 -12.85
N THR A 230 24.44 0.69 -13.58
CA THR A 230 25.43 -0.33 -13.99
C THR A 230 26.16 -0.03 -15.31
N GLY A 231 25.91 1.12 -15.94
CA GLY A 231 26.65 1.59 -17.12
C GLY A 231 25.91 1.50 -18.46
N TYR A 232 24.64 1.08 -18.49
CA TYR A 232 23.85 1.13 -19.73
C TYR A 232 23.46 2.59 -20.04
N GLN A 233 23.85 3.11 -21.20
CA GLN A 233 23.51 4.50 -21.55
C GLN A 233 22.03 4.70 -21.89
N GLN A 234 21.44 3.75 -22.63
CA GLN A 234 20.03 3.79 -23.04
C GLN A 234 19.43 2.38 -22.94
N PRO A 235 19.13 1.91 -21.71
CA PRO A 235 18.55 0.57 -21.54
C PRO A 235 17.19 0.47 -22.22
N THR A 236 16.96 -0.67 -22.86
CA THR A 236 15.76 -1.00 -23.61
C THR A 236 14.80 -1.88 -22.79
N ALA A 237 13.59 -2.09 -23.30
CA ALA A 237 12.64 -3.05 -22.71
C ALA A 237 13.20 -4.49 -22.70
N LYS A 238 14.04 -4.83 -23.67
CA LYS A 238 14.73 -6.13 -23.73
C LYS A 238 15.82 -6.24 -22.67
N ASP A 239 16.59 -5.17 -22.44
CA ASP A 239 17.58 -5.14 -21.35
C ASP A 239 16.91 -5.31 -19.98
N ALA A 240 15.76 -4.67 -19.78
CA ALA A 240 14.97 -4.84 -18.57
C ALA A 240 14.40 -6.26 -18.40
N ALA A 241 13.89 -6.87 -19.47
CA ALA A 241 13.46 -8.27 -19.46
C ALA A 241 14.62 -9.20 -19.06
N ASN A 242 15.78 -9.03 -19.70
CA ASN A 242 16.98 -9.81 -19.40
C ASN A 242 17.44 -9.62 -17.94
N TYR A 243 17.38 -8.39 -17.42
CA TYR A 243 17.78 -8.09 -16.04
C TYR A 243 16.96 -8.87 -15.01
N ILE A 244 15.63 -8.92 -15.21
CA ILE A 244 14.72 -9.63 -14.31
C ILE A 244 14.76 -11.13 -14.52
N HIS A 245 14.81 -11.60 -15.77
CA HIS A 245 15.00 -13.01 -16.08
C HIS A 245 16.29 -13.57 -15.45
N ASN A 246 17.40 -12.83 -15.50
CA ASN A 246 18.65 -13.26 -14.87
C ASN A 246 18.56 -13.36 -13.34
N ALA A 247 17.64 -12.61 -12.71
CA ALA A 247 17.44 -12.64 -11.27
C ALA A 247 16.58 -13.85 -10.83
N PHE A 248 15.50 -14.14 -11.57
CA PHE A 248 14.52 -15.16 -11.21
C PHE A 248 14.69 -16.50 -11.95
N TYR A 249 15.60 -16.58 -12.93
CA TYR A 249 15.84 -17.78 -13.73
C TYR A 249 14.56 -18.35 -14.34
N ASP A 250 13.69 -17.46 -14.80
CA ASP A 250 12.39 -17.90 -15.32
C ASP A 250 12.57 -18.68 -16.63
N ILE A 251 11.77 -19.70 -16.88
CA ILE A 251 12.02 -20.64 -18.00
C ILE A 251 11.79 -19.95 -19.35
N ASP A 252 10.92 -18.94 -19.38
CA ASP A 252 10.54 -18.22 -20.59
C ASP A 252 11.26 -16.87 -20.69
N ARG A 253 12.27 -16.80 -21.56
CA ARG A 253 12.92 -15.53 -21.91
C ARG A 253 11.97 -14.67 -22.74
N LEU A 254 11.33 -13.71 -22.10
CA LEU A 254 10.52 -12.70 -22.79
C LEU A 254 11.40 -11.76 -23.64
N GLU A 255 10.87 -11.33 -24.79
CA GLU A 255 11.54 -10.33 -25.64
C GLU A 255 11.53 -8.94 -25.01
N LYS A 256 10.48 -8.59 -24.27
CA LYS A 256 10.30 -7.32 -23.57
C LYS A 256 9.75 -7.52 -22.16
N TYR A 257 10.03 -6.54 -21.30
CA TYR A 257 9.59 -6.51 -19.91
C TYR A 257 8.05 -6.51 -19.81
N PHE A 258 7.46 -7.60 -19.28
CA PHE A 258 6.01 -7.80 -19.17
C PHE A 258 5.26 -7.44 -20.47
N GLU A 259 5.71 -8.01 -21.60
CA GLU A 259 5.19 -7.66 -22.93
C GLU A 259 3.69 -7.87 -23.05
N GLU A 260 3.20 -9.06 -22.67
CA GLU A 260 1.78 -9.41 -22.77
C GLU A 260 0.91 -8.47 -21.95
N ASP A 261 1.29 -8.17 -20.70
CA ASP A 261 0.58 -7.22 -19.85
C ASP A 261 0.59 -5.80 -20.41
N TYR A 262 1.70 -5.38 -21.05
CA TYR A 262 1.77 -4.09 -21.71
C TYR A 262 0.82 -4.01 -22.91
N GLU A 263 0.69 -5.08 -23.69
CA GLU A 263 -0.27 -5.15 -24.78
C GLU A 263 -1.72 -5.18 -24.29
N ARG A 264 -2.01 -5.95 -23.24
CA ARG A 264 -3.33 -5.97 -22.59
C ARG A 264 -3.71 -4.61 -22.01
N ARG A 265 -2.75 -3.90 -21.41
CA ARG A 265 -2.95 -2.50 -21.00
C ARG A 265 -3.36 -1.62 -22.17
N ILE A 266 -2.65 -1.69 -23.31
CA ILE A 266 -3.01 -0.89 -24.50
C ILE A 266 -4.46 -1.19 -24.91
N ALA A 267 -4.81 -2.47 -25.03
CA ALA A 267 -6.16 -2.87 -25.43
C ALA A 267 -7.24 -2.49 -24.40
N SER A 268 -6.88 -2.38 -23.11
CA SER A 268 -7.81 -1.99 -22.04
C SER A 268 -8.14 -0.50 -22.03
N PHE A 269 -7.18 0.36 -22.35
CA PHE A 269 -7.36 1.82 -22.34
C PHE A 269 -7.69 2.43 -23.69
N HIS A 270 -7.40 1.71 -24.79
CA HIS A 270 -7.62 2.18 -26.15
C HIS A 270 -8.60 1.23 -26.87
N PRO A 271 -9.89 1.60 -26.97
CA PRO A 271 -10.91 0.78 -27.62
C PRO A 271 -10.57 0.40 -29.06
N GLU A 272 -9.78 1.24 -29.74
CA GLU A 272 -9.13 0.96 -31.01
C GLU A 272 -7.62 1.16 -30.86
N SER A 273 -6.84 0.14 -31.21
CA SER A 273 -5.38 0.19 -31.18
C SER A 273 -4.77 -0.70 -32.28
N ARG A 274 -3.43 -0.76 -32.33
CA ARG A 274 -2.71 -1.70 -33.22
C ARG A 274 -3.04 -3.18 -32.96
N LEU A 275 -3.66 -3.49 -31.82
CA LEU A 275 -4.03 -4.85 -31.41
C LEU A 275 -5.44 -5.23 -31.85
N GLY A 276 -6.22 -4.28 -32.37
CA GLY A 276 -7.60 -4.49 -32.82
C GLY A 276 -8.59 -3.54 -32.15
N ILE A 277 -9.87 -3.85 -32.34
CA ILE A 277 -11.01 -3.16 -31.75
C ILE A 277 -11.68 -4.12 -30.77
N PHE A 278 -11.81 -3.71 -29.52
CA PHE A 278 -12.36 -4.54 -28.45
C PHE A 278 -13.55 -3.83 -27.79
N SER A 279 -14.68 -4.54 -27.65
CA SER A 279 -15.86 -4.01 -26.94
C SER A 279 -15.70 -4.05 -25.41
N HIS A 280 -14.82 -4.94 -24.92
CA HIS A 280 -14.44 -5.08 -23.52
C HIS A 280 -12.92 -5.31 -23.44
N PRO A 281 -12.25 -4.88 -22.37
CA PRO A 281 -10.83 -5.17 -22.17
C PRO A 281 -10.55 -6.68 -22.28
N PRO A 282 -9.57 -7.13 -23.08
CA PRO A 282 -9.24 -8.55 -23.23
C PRO A 282 -8.37 -9.02 -22.06
N ILE A 283 -8.93 -8.96 -20.84
CA ILE A 283 -8.29 -9.37 -19.60
C ILE A 283 -9.06 -10.51 -18.94
N THR A 284 -8.34 -11.37 -18.24
CA THR A 284 -8.88 -12.48 -17.47
C THR A 284 -8.57 -12.31 -15.98
N ALA A 285 -9.23 -13.10 -15.14
CA ALA A 285 -8.94 -13.08 -13.70
C ALA A 285 -7.48 -13.49 -13.40
N ASP A 286 -6.93 -14.42 -14.18
CA ASP A 286 -5.58 -14.95 -14.01
C ASP A 286 -4.51 -13.86 -14.26
N ASP A 287 -4.77 -12.93 -15.18
CA ASP A 287 -3.86 -11.81 -15.49
C ASP A 287 -3.56 -10.97 -14.25
N TYR A 288 -4.58 -10.75 -13.41
CA TYR A 288 -4.37 -10.07 -12.12
C TYR A 288 -3.45 -10.88 -11.21
N TYR A 289 -3.73 -12.18 -11.02
CA TYR A 289 -3.01 -12.99 -10.05
C TYR A 289 -1.55 -13.19 -10.43
N PHE A 290 -1.27 -13.43 -11.71
CA PHE A 290 0.11 -13.54 -12.21
C PHE A 290 0.84 -12.22 -12.05
N LEU A 291 0.32 -11.13 -12.61
CA LEU A 291 0.98 -9.82 -12.52
C LEU A 291 1.15 -9.34 -11.08
N PHE A 292 0.17 -9.53 -10.21
CA PHE A 292 0.27 -9.14 -8.79
C PHE A 292 1.41 -9.88 -8.10
N ASN A 293 1.47 -11.20 -8.26
CA ASN A 293 2.49 -12.03 -7.62
C ASN A 293 3.89 -11.73 -8.18
N ASP A 294 4.03 -11.58 -9.48
CA ASP A 294 5.30 -11.24 -10.12
C ASP A 294 5.80 -9.87 -9.65
N LEU A 295 4.89 -8.88 -9.54
CA LEU A 295 5.27 -7.56 -9.02
C LEU A 295 5.71 -7.63 -7.56
N LEU A 296 5.07 -8.41 -6.68
CA LEU A 296 5.55 -8.59 -5.31
C LEU A 296 7.01 -9.06 -5.30
N GLU A 297 7.37 -10.01 -6.14
CA GLU A 297 8.73 -10.54 -6.24
C GLU A 297 9.71 -9.55 -6.83
N VAL A 298 9.32 -8.87 -7.92
CA VAL A 298 10.13 -7.83 -8.55
C VAL A 298 10.41 -6.69 -7.56
N TYR A 299 9.42 -6.21 -6.79
CA TYR A 299 9.65 -5.17 -5.79
C TYR A 299 10.60 -5.63 -4.68
N ARG A 300 10.45 -6.86 -4.16
CA ARG A 300 11.39 -7.44 -3.17
C ARG A 300 12.81 -7.47 -3.70
N TYR A 301 13.00 -7.94 -4.93
CA TYR A 301 14.32 -7.99 -5.56
C TYR A 301 14.90 -6.60 -5.80
N LEU A 302 14.11 -5.67 -6.31
CA LEU A 302 14.61 -4.32 -6.62
C LEU A 302 14.96 -3.52 -5.36
N LEU A 303 14.19 -3.67 -4.28
CA LEU A 303 14.39 -2.93 -3.05
C LEU A 303 15.50 -3.52 -2.17
N ILE A 304 15.51 -4.84 -1.97
CA ILE A 304 16.41 -5.49 -1.00
C ILE A 304 17.23 -6.64 -1.59
N GLY A 305 17.15 -6.90 -2.91
CA GLY A 305 17.88 -7.99 -3.55
C GLY A 305 17.33 -9.38 -3.24
N TYR A 306 16.15 -9.48 -2.62
CA TYR A 306 15.57 -10.75 -2.23
C TYR A 306 15.00 -11.52 -3.43
N VAL A 307 15.37 -12.80 -3.54
CA VAL A 307 14.83 -13.76 -4.51
C VAL A 307 14.26 -14.94 -3.72
N HIS A 308 12.99 -15.27 -3.98
CA HIS A 308 12.33 -16.38 -3.28
C HIS A 308 13.05 -17.72 -3.57
N PRO A 309 13.26 -18.59 -2.56
CA PRO A 309 13.96 -19.87 -2.74
C PRO A 309 13.44 -20.75 -3.90
N LYS A 310 12.12 -20.70 -4.18
CA LYS A 310 11.50 -21.43 -5.31
C LYS A 310 12.15 -21.15 -6.67
N HIS A 311 12.75 -19.98 -6.86
CA HIS A 311 13.45 -19.61 -8.10
C HIS A 311 14.91 -20.05 -8.11
N LEU A 312 15.51 -20.26 -6.94
CA LEU A 312 16.87 -20.79 -6.82
C LEU A 312 16.92 -22.29 -7.10
N GLU A 313 15.87 -23.03 -6.75
CA GLU A 313 15.75 -24.46 -7.05
C GLU A 313 15.72 -24.72 -8.57
N LYS A 314 15.03 -23.87 -9.34
CA LYS A 314 15.02 -23.92 -10.82
C LYS A 314 16.43 -23.75 -11.43
N ARG A 315 17.38 -23.12 -10.73
CA ARG A 315 18.76 -22.91 -11.21
C ARG A 315 19.62 -24.17 -11.15
N ALA A 316 19.24 -25.16 -10.33
CA ALA A 316 20.03 -26.37 -10.07
C ALA A 316 19.64 -27.57 -10.97
N THR A 317 18.56 -27.43 -11.75
CA THR A 317 18.08 -28.39 -12.75
C THR A 317 18.38 -27.90 -14.16
#